data_AF-A0A941WQ32-F1
#
_entry.id   AF-A0A941WQ32-F1
#
_cell.length_a   1.000
_cell.length_b   1.000
_cell.length_c   1.000
_cell.angle_alpha   90.00
_cell.angle_beta   90.00
_cell.angle_gamma   90.00
#
_symmetry.space_group_name_H-M   'P 1'
#
loop_
_entity.id
_entity.type
_entity.pdbx_description
1 polymer ?
#
loop_
_entity_poly.entity_id
_entity_poly.type
_entity_poly.pdbx_seq_one_letter_code
_entity_poly.pdbx_strand_id
1 'polypeptide(L)'
;MQIKLKWLPRAIALLDDIYEYYSEKSERSAIRIYNKLLDSAEPLKTFPYAGISEPLLEEFPQNFRSLVVEKHFKLIYTISPTLIEIHAIWDCRQDNWRLKEMFHR
;
A
#
# COMPACT_ATOMS: atom_id res chain seq x y z
N MET A 1 4.83 -22.50 8.15
CA MET A 1 4.40 -21.24 8.82
C MET A 1 3.47 -20.49 7.87
N GLN A 2 2.34 -19.99 8.36
CA GLN A 2 1.43 -19.18 7.56
C GLN A 2 1.63 -17.70 7.92
N ILE A 3 2.12 -16.92 6.96
CA ILE A 3 2.21 -15.46 7.10
C ILE A 3 0.80 -14.88 6.94
N LYS A 4 0.39 -14.04 7.89
CA LYS A 4 -0.88 -13.31 7.85
C LYS A 4 -0.71 -11.98 7.11
N LEU A 5 -1.76 -11.50 6.48
CA LEU A 5 -1.82 -10.18 5.88
C LEU A 5 -2.84 -9.33 6.66
N LYS A 6 -2.44 -8.14 7.08
CA LYS A 6 -3.29 -7.20 7.83
C LYS A 6 -3.23 -5.83 7.19
N TRP A 7 -4.39 -5.24 6.95
CA TRP A 7 -4.52 -3.86 6.52
C TRP A 7 -4.73 -2.99 7.76
N LEU A 8 -3.92 -1.95 7.93
CA LEU A 8 -4.14 -0.98 8.99
C LEU A 8 -5.33 -0.07 8.65
N PRO A 9 -6.02 0.50 9.66
CA PRO A 9 -7.19 1.36 9.42
C PRO A 9 -6.93 2.50 8.43
N ARG A 10 -5.72 3.07 8.45
CA ARG A 10 -5.30 4.08 7.48
C ARG A 10 -5.26 3.56 6.05
N ALA A 11 -4.75 2.34 5.84
CA ALA A 11 -4.69 1.75 4.51
C ALA A 11 -6.09 1.44 3.97
N ILE A 12 -7.02 1.05 4.84
CA ILE A 12 -8.43 0.85 4.49
C ILE A 12 -9.08 2.18 4.10
N ALA A 13 -8.92 3.22 4.91
CA ALA A 13 -9.43 4.56 4.58
C ALA A 13 -8.90 5.06 3.21
N LEU A 14 -7.61 4.84 2.92
CA LEU A 14 -7.03 5.21 1.63
C LEU A 14 -7.57 4.38 0.46
N LEU A 15 -7.92 3.10 0.67
CA LEU A 15 -8.62 2.30 -0.35
C LEU A 15 -9.98 2.91 -0.67
N ASP A 16 -10.72 3.30 0.37
CA ASP A 16 -12.05 3.88 0.24
C ASP A 16 -11.98 5.26 -0.44
N ASP A 17 -11.03 6.12 -0.05
CA ASP A 17 -10.77 7.41 -0.70
C ASP A 17 -10.45 7.25 -2.20
N ILE A 18 -9.64 6.24 -2.56
CA ILE A 18 -9.33 5.94 -3.96
C ILE A 18 -10.60 5.47 -4.69
N TYR A 19 -11.40 4.60 -4.08
CA TYR A 19 -12.64 4.16 -4.70
C TYR A 19 -13.58 5.33 -4.96
N GLU A 20 -13.85 6.15 -3.94
CA GLU A 20 -14.73 7.31 -4.01
C GLU A 20 -14.30 8.24 -5.15
N TYR A 21 -13.02 8.63 -5.18
CA TYR A 21 -12.47 9.53 -6.20
C TYR A 21 -12.67 9.01 -7.63
N TYR A 22 -12.38 7.73 -7.89
CA TYR A 22 -12.53 7.17 -9.24
C TYR A 22 -14.00 6.89 -9.61
N SER A 23 -14.85 6.62 -8.61
CA SER A 23 -16.26 6.26 -8.81
C SER A 23 -17.06 7.42 -9.38
N GLU A 24 -16.70 8.67 -9.05
CA GLU A 24 -17.32 9.88 -9.60
C GLU A 24 -17.32 9.90 -11.13
N LYS A 25 -16.24 9.38 -11.75
CA LYS A 25 -16.11 9.31 -13.20
C LYS A 25 -16.51 7.94 -13.77
N SER A 26 -16.14 6.87 -13.08
CA SER A 26 -16.38 5.50 -13.55
C SER A 26 -16.26 4.51 -12.40
N GLU A 27 -17.40 4.08 -11.87
CA GLU A 27 -17.48 3.02 -10.85
C GLU A 27 -16.75 1.74 -11.29
N ARG A 28 -16.89 1.33 -12.55
CA ARG A 28 -16.14 0.16 -13.09
C ARG A 28 -14.64 0.32 -12.95
N SER A 29 -14.11 1.52 -13.17
CA SER A 29 -12.68 1.81 -13.01
C SER A 29 -12.27 1.81 -11.54
N ALA A 30 -13.11 2.38 -10.66
CA ALA A 30 -12.90 2.37 -9.22
C ALA A 30 -12.82 0.93 -8.67
N ILE A 31 -13.80 0.08 -9.00
CA ILE A 31 -13.83 -1.34 -8.61
C ILE A 31 -12.57 -2.06 -9.11
N ARG A 32 -12.15 -1.82 -10.36
CA ARG A 32 -10.95 -2.45 -10.93
C ARG A 32 -9.70 -2.07 -10.15
N ILE A 33 -9.50 -0.78 -9.86
CA ILE A 33 -8.32 -0.29 -9.14
C ILE A 33 -8.31 -0.84 -7.70
N TYR A 34 -9.45 -0.76 -7.01
CA TYR A 34 -9.63 -1.25 -5.64
C TYR A 34 -9.28 -2.74 -5.54
N ASN A 35 -9.88 -3.58 -6.38
CA ASN A 35 -9.59 -5.02 -6.40
C ASN A 35 -8.14 -5.29 -6.76
N LYS A 36 -7.56 -4.54 -7.69
CA LYS A 36 -6.16 -4.73 -8.06
C LYS A 36 -5.19 -4.44 -6.91
N LEU A 37 -5.48 -3.44 -6.07
CA LEU A 37 -4.71 -3.14 -4.86
C LEU A 37 -4.80 -4.28 -3.84
N LEU A 38 -6.01 -4.82 -3.62
CA LEU A 38 -6.22 -5.97 -2.74
C LEU A 38 -5.51 -7.23 -3.26
N ASP A 39 -5.73 -7.57 -4.52
CA ASP A 39 -5.16 -8.74 -5.18
C ASP A 39 -3.62 -8.69 -5.22
N SER A 40 -3.04 -7.49 -5.33
CA SER A 40 -1.59 -7.32 -5.36
C SER A 40 -0.94 -7.49 -3.99
N ALA A 41 -1.70 -7.37 -2.89
CA ALA A 41 -1.21 -7.64 -1.55
C ALA A 41 -1.16 -9.14 -1.22
N GLU A 42 -2.03 -9.94 -1.83
CA GLU A 42 -2.17 -11.37 -1.54
C GLU A 42 -0.88 -12.19 -1.78
N PRO A 43 -0.13 -12.00 -2.89
CA PRO A 43 1.16 -12.65 -3.11
C PRO A 43 2.22 -12.36 -2.05
N LEU A 44 2.10 -11.27 -1.29
CA LEU A 44 3.07 -10.91 -0.23
C LEU A 44 3.10 -11.94 0.91
N LYS A 45 2.05 -12.76 1.07
CA LYS A 45 2.08 -13.88 2.04
C LYS A 45 3.07 -14.98 1.65
N THR A 46 3.32 -15.14 0.35
CA THR A 46 4.27 -16.12 -0.20
C THR A 46 5.61 -15.47 -0.51
N PHE A 47 5.60 -14.23 -1.00
CA PHE A 47 6.78 -13.46 -1.37
C PHE A 47 6.83 -12.10 -0.65
N PRO A 48 7.04 -12.08 0.69
CA PRO A 48 7.12 -10.84 1.46
C PRO A 48 8.08 -9.79 0.90
N TYR A 49 9.18 -10.24 0.29
CA TYR A 49 10.24 -9.38 -0.22
C TYR A 49 10.07 -8.98 -1.69
N ALA A 50 8.89 -9.18 -2.29
CA ALA A 50 8.62 -8.81 -3.68
C ALA A 50 8.66 -7.29 -3.94
N GLY A 51 8.35 -6.47 -2.93
CA GLY A 51 8.58 -5.03 -3.01
C GLY A 51 10.07 -4.68 -2.92
N ILE A 52 10.41 -3.39 -2.94
CA ILE A 52 11.74 -2.89 -2.57
C ILE A 52 11.70 -2.20 -1.21
N SER A 53 12.85 -1.95 -0.58
CA SER A 53 12.90 -1.01 0.56
C SER A 53 12.43 0.36 0.07
N GLU A 54 11.54 1.03 0.80
CA GLU A 54 10.96 2.30 0.35
C GLU A 54 11.96 3.45 0.61
N PRO A 55 12.57 4.04 -0.43
CA PRO A 55 13.66 5.00 -0.23
C PRO A 55 13.22 6.28 0.49
N LEU A 56 11.96 6.69 0.30
CA LEU A 56 11.45 7.90 0.97
C LEU A 56 11.23 7.70 2.47
N LEU A 57 11.20 6.46 2.95
CA LEU A 57 10.93 6.09 4.34
C LEU A 57 12.10 5.33 4.99
N GLU A 58 13.30 5.39 4.40
CA GLU A 58 14.49 4.68 4.90
C GLU A 58 14.97 5.20 6.26
N GLU A 59 14.66 6.47 6.59
CA GLU A 59 14.99 7.08 7.90
C GLU A 59 14.17 6.50 9.06
N PHE A 60 13.09 5.77 8.77
CA PHE A 60 12.22 5.19 9.78
C PHE A 60 12.69 3.77 10.18
N PRO A 61 12.75 3.45 11.50
CA PRO A 61 13.27 2.15 11.97
C PRO A 61 12.40 0.94 11.60
N GLN A 62 11.18 1.16 11.13
CA GLN A 62 10.21 0.12 10.77
C GLN A 62 10.60 -0.67 9.51
N ASN A 63 11.62 -0.22 8.75
CA ASN A 63 12.08 -0.85 7.51
C ASN A 63 10.94 -1.02 6.49
N PHE A 64 10.30 0.09 6.13
CA PHE A 64 9.20 0.09 5.18
C PHE A 64 9.62 -0.43 3.80
N ARG A 65 8.68 -1.11 3.16
CA ARG A 65 8.82 -1.65 1.82
C ARG A 65 7.68 -1.17 0.94
N SER A 66 7.94 -1.06 -0.36
CA SER A 66 6.92 -0.70 -1.33
C SER A 66 6.81 -1.66 -2.49
N LEU A 67 5.57 -1.99 -2.84
CA LEU A 67 5.22 -2.76 -4.04
C LEU A 67 4.41 -1.86 -4.98
N VAL A 68 4.90 -1.63 -6.19
CA VAL A 68 4.19 -0.82 -7.20
C VAL A 68 3.02 -1.63 -7.79
N VAL A 69 1.84 -1.02 -7.82
CA VAL A 69 0.58 -1.55 -8.36
C VAL A 69 0.05 -0.60 -9.42
N GLU A 70 -0.39 -1.12 -10.57
CA GLU A 70 -1.03 -0.31 -11.65
C GLU A 70 -0.21 0.91 -12.11
N LYS A 71 1.13 0.87 -12.04
CA LYS A 71 2.08 1.95 -12.37
C LYS A 71 2.02 3.21 -11.48
N HIS A 72 0.87 3.50 -10.86
CA HIS A 72 0.63 4.75 -10.15
C HIS A 72 0.49 4.58 -8.65
N PHE A 73 0.24 3.38 -8.15
CA PHE A 73 0.08 3.16 -6.72
C PHE A 73 1.23 2.35 -6.14
N LYS A 74 1.49 2.52 -4.86
CA LYS A 74 2.34 1.64 -4.07
C LYS A 74 1.58 1.15 -2.86
N LEU A 75 1.70 -0.14 -2.54
CA LEU A 75 1.42 -0.65 -1.20
C LEU A 75 2.64 -0.36 -0.34
N ILE A 76 2.48 0.38 0.76
CA ILE A 76 3.53 0.61 1.75
C ILE A 76 3.32 -0.36 2.90
N TYR A 77 4.30 -1.22 3.16
CA TYR A 77 4.14 -2.34 4.09
C TYR A 77 5.40 -2.66 4.89
N THR A 78 5.23 -3.39 5.99
CA THR A 78 6.34 -3.95 6.80
C THR A 78 6.22 -5.47 6.88
N ILE A 79 7.33 -6.13 7.19
CA ILE A 79 7.43 -7.59 7.30
C ILE A 79 7.84 -7.96 8.73
N SER A 80 7.07 -8.86 9.34
CA SER A 80 7.40 -9.57 10.57
C SER A 80 7.37 -11.09 10.33
N PRO A 81 7.95 -11.93 11.21
CA PRO A 81 8.06 -13.38 10.97
C PRO A 81 6.74 -14.09 10.62
N THR A 82 5.61 -13.57 11.06
CA THR A 82 4.28 -14.15 10.83
C THR A 82 3.25 -13.18 10.27
N LEU A 83 3.65 -11.94 9.92
CA LEU A 83 2.71 -10.87 9.59
C LEU A 83 3.28 -9.90 8.56
N ILE A 84 2.48 -9.60 7.54
CA ILE A 84 2.62 -8.44 6.66
C ILE A 84 1.57 -7.42 7.08
N GLU A 85 2.02 -6.20 7.39
CA GLU A 85 1.11 -5.08 7.66
C GLU A 85 1.17 -4.10 6.50
N ILE A 86 0.04 -3.87 5.84
CA ILE A 86 -0.13 -2.78 4.88
C ILE A 86 -0.47 -1.52 5.66
N HIS A 87 0.44 -0.55 5.66
CA HIS A 87 0.32 0.70 6.43
C HIS A 87 -0.41 1.79 5.66
N ALA A 88 -0.18 1.87 4.36
CA ALA A 88 -0.75 2.89 3.49
C ALA A 88 -0.77 2.44 2.02
N ILE A 89 -1.60 3.13 1.24
CA ILE A 89 -1.50 3.15 -0.22
C ILE A 89 -1.00 4.53 -0.63
N TRP A 90 0.02 4.56 -1.47
CA TRP A 90 0.60 5.80 -1.95
C TRP A 90 0.33 5.98 -3.44
N ASP A 91 -0.19 7.15 -3.82
CA ASP A 91 -0.31 7.56 -5.23
C ASP A 91 0.97 8.29 -5.66
N CYS A 92 1.77 7.64 -6.52
CA CYS A 92 3.03 8.11 -7.04
C CYS A 92 2.93 9.37 -7.91
N ARG A 93 1.71 9.85 -8.23
CA ARG A 93 1.49 11.12 -8.93
C ARG A 93 1.46 12.33 -7.99
N GLN A 94 1.36 12.10 -6.68
CA GLN A 94 1.45 13.16 -5.67
C GLN A 94 2.89 13.53 -5.36
N ASP A 95 3.08 14.69 -4.75
CA ASP A 95 4.41 15.12 -4.31
C ASP A 95 4.97 14.20 -3.21
N ASN A 96 6.22 13.75 -3.38
CA ASN A 96 6.89 12.79 -2.50
C ASN A 96 6.93 13.21 -1.02
N TRP A 97 6.93 14.51 -0.71
CA TRP A 97 6.99 14.99 0.68
C TRP A 97 5.74 14.60 1.49
N ARG A 98 4.57 14.47 0.84
CA ARG A 98 3.33 14.06 1.52
C ARG A 98 3.40 12.62 2.02
N LEU A 99 4.11 11.74 1.30
CA LEU A 99 4.34 10.38 1.78
C LEU A 99 5.08 10.39 3.11
N LYS A 100 6.16 11.19 3.22
CA LYS A 100 6.91 11.31 4.48
C LYS A 100 6.03 11.84 5.60
N GLU A 101 5.24 12.86 5.33
CA GLU A 101 4.35 13.47 6.32
C GLU A 101 3.33 12.46 6.89
N MET A 102 2.83 11.53 6.07
CA MET A 102 1.94 10.47 6.56
C MET A 102 2.56 9.64 7.69
N PHE A 103 3.89 9.47 7.70
CA PHE A 103 4.62 8.64 8.66
C PHE A 103 5.36 9.44 9.74
N HIS A 104 5.46 10.76 9.61
CA HIS A 104 5.90 11.64 10.69
C HIS A 104 4.75 11.85 11.69
N ARG A 105 4.66 10.99 12.71
CA ARG A 105 3.86 11.21 13.92
C ARG A 105 4.61 10.75 15.16
#